data_AF-A0A2H1FGY9-F1
#
_entry.id   AF-A0A2H1FGY9-F1
#
_cell.length_a   1.000
_cell.length_b   1.000
_cell.length_c   1.000
_cell.angle_alpha   90.00
_cell.angle_beta   90.00
_cell.angle_gamma   90.00
#
_symmetry.space_group_name_H-M   'P 1'
#
loop_
_entity.id
_entity.type
_entity.pdbx_description
1 polymer ?
#
loop_
_entity_poly.entity_id
_entity_poly.type
_entity_poly.pdbx_seq_one_letter_code
_entity_poly.pdbx_strand_id
1 'polypeptide(L)'
;MASHIMELPRKILIGENNISNIGDFLVDLSDPKKVSLVSGDKVRKITDKKISASLSDSKIKYVWHKSTSNDVEAAKKTLVEIKKDKSDLIIGIGGGRSVDIAKMIAFTLKKSFVSIPTSASHDGIASPFVSIRGDKPYSIIATAPLGVFVDIAILKKAPRRLLASGCGDLMAKVTAVRDWELARDNTGEYFGTYAANLASMSAKIVIDNSKDFRKNPDVRMIVEALISSGVAACIAGSSRPCSGAEHLFSHAVDHLKPGVGLHGEKCGIGAILIAKLQGQDWKKIIKMLKNVGAPTKAKEIGLDHEILARALTIAQSLRPERYTILSKIKMNEVKAIELAKSTGVL
;
A
#
# COMPACT_ATOMS: atom_id res chain seq x y z
N MET A 1 4.29 23.37 18.95
CA MET A 1 4.30 22.16 18.10
C MET A 1 5.30 22.38 16.97
N ALA A 2 6.06 21.35 16.57
CA ALA A 2 6.89 21.45 15.37
C ALA A 2 6.00 21.60 14.13
N SER A 3 6.50 22.31 13.11
CA SER A 3 5.83 22.33 11.81
C SER A 3 5.81 20.92 11.21
N HIS A 4 4.70 20.56 10.58
CA HIS A 4 4.59 19.34 9.79
C HIS A 4 4.11 19.70 8.38
N ILE A 5 4.64 19.04 7.37
CA ILE A 5 4.31 19.28 5.97
C ILE A 5 3.28 18.23 5.54
N MET A 6 2.19 18.68 4.92
CA MET A 6 1.23 17.82 4.24
C MET A 6 1.46 17.88 2.74
N GLU A 7 2.06 16.84 2.17
CA GLU A 7 2.23 16.70 0.71
C GLU A 7 1.13 15.81 0.15
N LEU A 8 0.20 16.39 -0.59
CA LEU A 8 -0.96 15.68 -1.14
C LEU A 8 -0.82 15.50 -2.65
N PRO A 9 -1.41 14.45 -3.24
CA PRO A 9 -1.55 14.37 -4.69
C PRO A 9 -2.32 15.58 -5.23
N ARG A 10 -1.72 16.29 -6.18
CA ARG A 10 -2.31 17.49 -6.79
C ARG A 10 -3.50 17.15 -7.67
N LYS A 11 -3.44 16.02 -8.37
CA LYS A 11 -4.49 15.57 -9.28
C LYS A 11 -4.68 14.06 -9.21
N ILE A 12 -5.92 13.64 -9.01
CA ILE A 12 -6.33 12.23 -9.02
C ILE A 12 -7.38 12.08 -10.12
N LEU A 13 -7.10 11.26 -11.14
CA LEU A 13 -8.06 10.95 -12.20
C LEU A 13 -8.45 9.48 -12.14
N ILE A 14 -9.74 9.20 -11.97
CA ILE A 14 -10.29 7.85 -11.88
C ILE A 14 -11.42 7.69 -12.89
N GLY A 15 -11.31 6.68 -13.74
CA GLY A 15 -12.29 6.46 -14.81
C GLY A 15 -12.04 5.16 -15.56
N GLU A 16 -12.96 4.85 -16.46
CA GLU A 16 -12.92 3.67 -17.33
C GLU A 16 -12.19 4.01 -18.63
N ASN A 17 -11.26 3.15 -19.07
CA ASN A 17 -10.51 3.32 -20.31
C ASN A 17 -9.66 4.61 -20.39
N ASN A 18 -9.31 5.18 -19.24
CA ASN A 18 -8.53 6.41 -19.15
C ASN A 18 -7.15 6.32 -19.82
N ILE A 19 -6.52 5.14 -19.93
CA ILE A 19 -5.11 5.01 -20.33
C ILE A 19 -4.76 5.67 -21.67
N SER A 20 -5.73 5.88 -22.56
CA SER A 20 -5.55 6.58 -23.83
C SER A 20 -5.36 8.10 -23.69
N ASN A 21 -5.67 8.67 -22.52
CA ASN A 21 -5.65 10.12 -22.25
C ASN A 21 -4.56 10.49 -21.24
N ILE A 22 -3.52 9.65 -21.11
CA ILE A 22 -2.41 9.91 -20.18
C ILE A 22 -1.63 11.18 -20.56
N GLY A 23 -1.44 11.45 -21.86
CA GLY A 23 -0.75 12.64 -22.36
C GLY A 23 -1.42 13.92 -21.86
N ASP A 24 -2.72 14.09 -22.10
CA ASP A 24 -3.51 15.24 -21.65
C ASP A 24 -3.44 15.44 -20.14
N PHE A 25 -3.51 14.33 -19.38
CA PHE A 25 -3.38 14.39 -17.94
C PHE A 25 -2.01 14.92 -17.50
N LEU A 26 -0.92 14.47 -18.13
CA LEU A 26 0.43 14.92 -17.80
C LEU A 26 0.67 16.38 -18.21
N VAL A 27 0.12 16.81 -19.36
CA VAL A 27 0.17 18.20 -19.80
C VAL A 27 -0.48 19.12 -18.76
N ASP A 28 -1.71 18.81 -18.35
CA ASP A 28 -2.42 19.59 -17.34
C ASP A 28 -1.75 19.53 -15.96
N LEU A 29 -1.14 18.40 -15.60
CA LEU A 29 -0.49 18.23 -14.30
C LEU A 29 0.77 19.08 -14.15
N SER A 30 1.67 19.04 -15.16
CA SER A 30 2.98 19.68 -15.07
C SER A 30 3.66 19.99 -16.41
N ASP A 31 3.00 19.80 -17.56
CA ASP A 31 3.55 19.97 -18.92
C ASP A 31 5.00 19.45 -19.12
N PRO A 32 5.30 18.17 -18.79
CA PRO A 32 6.66 17.65 -18.91
C PRO A 32 7.04 17.46 -20.39
N LYS A 33 8.30 17.73 -20.74
CA LYS A 33 8.81 17.51 -22.12
C LYS A 33 9.42 16.12 -22.28
N LYS A 34 9.97 15.54 -21.21
CA LYS A 34 10.48 14.16 -21.20
C LYS A 34 10.11 13.42 -19.91
N VAL A 35 9.64 12.18 -20.05
CA VAL A 35 9.27 11.31 -18.91
C VAL A 35 10.02 9.97 -18.93
N SER A 36 10.30 9.42 -17.76
CA SER A 36 10.79 8.03 -17.61
C SER A 36 9.67 7.15 -17.07
N LEU A 37 9.35 6.08 -17.82
CA LEU A 37 8.26 5.15 -17.52
C LEU A 37 8.83 3.86 -16.90
N VAL A 38 8.45 3.54 -15.68
CA VAL A 38 8.93 2.34 -14.97
C VAL A 38 7.81 1.30 -14.92
N SER A 39 8.04 0.12 -15.51
CA SER A 39 7.01 -0.93 -15.59
C SER A 39 7.58 -2.35 -15.67
N GLY A 40 6.74 -3.34 -15.43
CA GLY A 40 7.03 -4.74 -15.74
C GLY A 40 6.61 -5.13 -17.15
N ASP A 41 7.27 -6.15 -17.74
CA ASP A 41 7.07 -6.55 -19.14
C ASP A 41 5.60 -6.83 -19.51
N LYS A 42 4.87 -7.54 -18.64
CA LYS A 42 3.46 -7.89 -18.88
C LYS A 42 2.58 -6.64 -18.98
N VAL A 43 2.79 -5.68 -18.10
CA VAL A 43 2.02 -4.43 -18.08
C VAL A 43 2.36 -3.59 -19.30
N ARG A 44 3.65 -3.41 -19.59
CA ARG A 44 4.09 -2.71 -20.80
C ARG A 44 3.44 -3.29 -22.05
N LYS A 45 3.44 -4.61 -22.25
CA LYS A 45 2.79 -5.24 -23.42
C LYS A 45 1.31 -4.86 -23.59
N ILE A 46 0.59 -4.63 -22.49
CA ILE A 46 -0.84 -4.30 -22.50
C ILE A 46 -1.08 -2.80 -22.73
N THR A 47 -0.20 -1.94 -22.21
CA THR A 47 -0.43 -0.49 -22.16
C THR A 47 0.37 0.31 -23.19
N ASP A 48 1.49 -0.23 -23.70
CA ASP A 48 2.47 0.52 -24.50
C ASP A 48 1.88 1.20 -25.72
N LYS A 49 1.03 0.51 -26.50
CA LYS A 49 0.41 1.09 -27.70
C LYS A 49 -0.41 2.35 -27.37
N LYS A 50 -1.26 2.29 -26.34
CA LYS A 50 -2.13 3.40 -25.95
C LYS A 50 -1.35 4.55 -25.32
N ILE A 51 -0.39 4.22 -24.46
CA ILE A 51 0.46 5.23 -23.81
C ILE A 51 1.34 5.93 -24.86
N SER A 52 1.98 5.18 -25.76
CA SER A 52 2.85 5.74 -26.79
C SER A 52 2.11 6.68 -27.71
N ALA A 53 0.89 6.32 -28.16
CA ALA A 53 0.04 7.19 -28.96
C ALA A 53 -0.31 8.49 -28.21
N SER A 54 -0.82 8.37 -26.99
CA SER A 54 -1.23 9.51 -26.16
C SER A 54 -0.08 10.48 -25.85
N LEU A 55 1.11 9.95 -25.52
CA LEU A 55 2.31 10.77 -25.27
C LEU A 55 2.81 11.45 -26.56
N SER A 56 2.73 10.78 -27.70
CA SER A 56 3.09 11.35 -29.01
C SER A 56 2.17 12.50 -29.39
N ASP A 57 0.86 12.34 -29.22
CA ASP A 57 -0.14 13.39 -29.50
C ASP A 57 0.09 14.63 -28.63
N SER A 58 0.50 14.42 -27.38
CA SER A 58 0.91 15.48 -26.44
C SER A 58 2.35 15.98 -26.63
N LYS A 59 3.10 15.48 -27.61
CA LYS A 59 4.51 15.84 -27.89
C LYS A 59 5.46 15.61 -26.71
N ILE A 60 5.17 14.61 -25.87
CA ILE A 60 5.99 14.22 -24.70
C ILE A 60 6.95 13.10 -25.11
N LYS A 61 8.26 13.31 -24.95
CA LYS A 61 9.26 12.26 -25.14
C LYS A 61 9.25 11.29 -23.97
N TYR A 62 9.48 9.99 -24.22
CA TYR A 62 9.49 9.00 -23.14
C TYR A 62 10.56 7.93 -23.30
N VAL A 63 10.97 7.34 -22.17
CA VAL A 63 11.90 6.21 -22.11
C VAL A 63 11.33 5.14 -21.17
N TRP A 64 11.31 3.89 -21.61
CA TRP A 64 10.85 2.77 -20.79
C TRP A 64 11.99 2.13 -20.00
N HIS A 65 11.74 1.87 -18.72
CA HIS A 65 12.63 1.14 -17.82
C HIS A 65 11.91 -0.07 -17.22
N LYS A 66 12.64 -1.18 -17.14
CA LYS A 66 12.10 -2.45 -16.67
C LYS A 66 12.27 -2.59 -15.16
N SER A 67 11.18 -2.84 -14.45
CA SER A 67 11.22 -3.28 -13.05
C SER A 67 11.22 -4.81 -12.95
N THR A 68 12.33 -5.43 -12.54
CA THR A 68 12.50 -6.89 -12.46
C THR A 68 12.08 -7.48 -11.12
N SER A 69 12.46 -6.83 -10.01
CA SER A 69 12.26 -7.29 -8.63
C SER A 69 12.10 -6.11 -7.68
N ASN A 70 11.66 -6.37 -6.45
CA ASN A 70 11.42 -5.36 -5.40
C ASN A 70 12.59 -5.27 -4.40
N ASP A 71 13.80 -5.62 -4.83
CA ASP A 71 15.03 -5.48 -4.04
C ASP A 71 15.75 -4.17 -4.35
N VAL A 72 16.59 -3.73 -3.41
CA VAL A 72 17.36 -2.49 -3.52
C VAL A 72 18.34 -2.51 -4.70
N GLU A 73 18.90 -3.66 -5.07
CA GLU A 73 19.90 -3.76 -6.14
C GLU A 73 19.30 -3.50 -7.53
N ALA A 74 18.17 -4.13 -7.84
CA ALA A 74 17.41 -3.91 -9.07
C ALA A 74 16.94 -2.46 -9.17
N ALA A 75 16.54 -1.87 -8.04
CA ALA A 75 16.15 -0.48 -8.00
C ALA A 75 17.35 0.47 -8.22
N LYS A 76 18.53 0.15 -7.68
CA LYS A 76 19.80 0.88 -7.97
C LYS A 76 20.18 0.82 -9.45
N LYS A 77 20.03 -0.33 -10.10
CA LYS A 77 20.29 -0.45 -11.56
C LYS A 77 19.36 0.46 -12.35
N THR A 78 18.07 0.40 -12.07
CA THR A 78 17.04 1.23 -12.72
C THR A 78 17.28 2.72 -12.48
N LEU A 79 17.72 3.09 -11.27
CA LEU A 79 18.09 4.46 -10.89
C LEU A 79 19.22 5.02 -11.77
N VAL A 80 20.28 4.23 -12.01
CA VAL A 80 21.42 4.66 -12.84
C VAL A 80 21.00 4.93 -14.28
N GLU A 81 20.10 4.11 -14.83
CA GLU A 81 19.54 4.30 -16.16
C GLU A 81 18.71 5.59 -16.23
N ILE A 82 17.74 5.76 -15.33
CA ILE A 82 16.86 6.94 -15.29
C ILE A 82 17.64 8.24 -15.07
N LYS A 83 18.71 8.22 -14.27
CA LYS A 83 19.55 9.40 -14.03
C LYS A 83 20.15 9.97 -15.33
N LYS A 84 20.46 9.10 -16.31
CA LYS A 84 21.03 9.52 -17.60
C LYS A 84 20.01 10.23 -18.49
N ASP A 85 18.73 9.95 -18.31
CA ASP A 85 17.68 10.48 -19.18
C ASP A 85 17.39 11.96 -18.97
N LYS A 86 17.70 12.49 -17.78
CA LYS A 86 17.36 13.86 -17.36
C LYS A 86 15.86 14.17 -17.54
N SER A 87 14.99 13.18 -17.30
CA SER A 87 13.55 13.34 -17.38
C SER A 87 13.02 14.37 -16.39
N ASP A 88 11.94 15.04 -16.77
CA ASP A 88 11.23 16.04 -15.95
C ASP A 88 10.39 15.34 -14.87
N LEU A 89 9.85 14.17 -15.22
CA LEU A 89 8.90 13.42 -14.41
C LEU A 89 9.16 11.91 -14.51
N ILE A 90 8.98 11.20 -13.39
CA ILE A 90 9.06 9.74 -13.33
C ILE A 90 7.65 9.17 -13.14
N ILE A 91 7.31 8.15 -13.92
CA ILE A 91 5.99 7.55 -13.93
C ILE A 91 6.10 6.06 -13.60
N GLY A 92 5.41 5.62 -12.56
CA GLY A 92 5.32 4.21 -12.19
C GLY A 92 4.06 3.58 -12.76
N ILE A 93 4.20 2.60 -13.65
CA ILE A 93 3.09 1.96 -14.36
C ILE A 93 3.10 0.47 -14.05
N GLY A 94 2.17 0.01 -13.23
CA GLY A 94 2.18 -1.40 -12.84
C GLY A 94 1.44 -1.69 -11.55
N GLY A 95 1.69 -2.87 -10.99
CA GLY A 95 1.28 -3.16 -9.62
C GLY A 95 2.18 -2.43 -8.61
N GLY A 96 1.94 -2.71 -7.32
CA GLY A 96 2.64 -2.05 -6.21
C GLY A 96 4.16 -1.99 -6.36
N ARG A 97 4.79 -3.06 -6.85
CA ARG A 97 6.23 -3.12 -7.10
C ARG A 97 6.74 -2.03 -8.05
N SER A 98 6.14 -1.89 -9.23
CA SER A 98 6.62 -0.92 -10.23
C SER A 98 6.40 0.51 -9.76
N VAL A 99 5.27 0.74 -9.07
CA VAL A 99 4.93 2.01 -8.43
C VAL A 99 5.94 2.36 -7.33
N ASP A 100 6.26 1.43 -6.43
CA ASP A 100 7.19 1.67 -5.32
C ASP A 100 8.63 1.92 -5.80
N ILE A 101 9.10 1.19 -6.81
CA ILE A 101 10.43 1.41 -7.40
C ILE A 101 10.51 2.80 -8.04
N ALA A 102 9.50 3.17 -8.84
CA ALA A 102 9.44 4.48 -9.47
C ALA A 102 9.40 5.61 -8.44
N LYS A 103 8.59 5.45 -7.38
CA LYS A 103 8.48 6.40 -6.27
C LYS A 103 9.81 6.58 -5.53
N MET A 104 10.51 5.48 -5.24
CA MET A 104 11.82 5.53 -4.57
C MET A 104 12.89 6.20 -5.44
N ILE A 105 12.91 5.90 -6.74
CA ILE A 105 13.83 6.54 -7.69
C ILE A 105 13.54 8.04 -7.79
N ALA A 106 12.27 8.42 -7.89
CA ALA A 106 11.86 9.82 -7.91
C ALA A 106 12.27 10.58 -6.65
N PHE A 107 12.05 9.98 -5.47
CA PHE A 107 12.50 10.54 -4.20
C PHE A 107 14.02 10.73 -4.16
N THR A 108 14.78 9.72 -4.60
CA THR A 108 16.25 9.76 -4.60
C THR A 108 16.80 10.81 -5.57
N LEU A 109 16.16 10.98 -6.72
CA LEU A 109 16.53 11.98 -7.73
C LEU A 109 15.92 13.37 -7.46
N LYS A 110 15.13 13.54 -6.40
CA LYS A 110 14.38 14.77 -6.09
C LYS A 110 13.53 15.23 -7.30
N LYS A 111 12.83 14.28 -7.91
CA LYS A 111 11.95 14.49 -9.07
C LYS A 111 10.50 14.18 -8.67
N SER A 112 9.56 14.81 -9.36
CA SER A 112 8.14 14.50 -9.21
C SER A 112 7.82 13.09 -9.72
N PHE A 113 6.78 12.50 -9.14
CA PHE A 113 6.33 11.14 -9.39
C PHE A 113 4.85 11.09 -9.76
N VAL A 114 4.48 10.31 -10.77
CA VAL A 114 3.08 9.97 -11.09
C VAL A 114 2.85 8.46 -10.94
N SER A 115 1.78 8.11 -10.23
CA SER A 115 1.36 6.73 -9.99
C SER A 115 0.27 6.32 -10.98
N ILE A 116 0.51 5.24 -11.73
CA ILE A 116 -0.43 4.64 -12.68
C ILE A 116 -0.64 3.18 -12.30
N PRO A 117 -1.46 2.90 -11.27
CA PRO A 117 -1.67 1.55 -10.80
C PRO A 117 -2.46 0.72 -11.82
N THR A 118 -1.98 -0.49 -12.07
CA THR A 118 -2.67 -1.51 -12.87
C THR A 118 -3.18 -2.68 -12.03
N SER A 119 -2.96 -2.62 -10.72
CA SER A 119 -3.54 -3.50 -9.71
C SER A 119 -3.68 -2.76 -8.39
N ALA A 120 -4.68 -3.11 -7.58
CA ALA A 120 -4.99 -2.46 -6.31
C ALA A 120 -4.66 -3.36 -5.11
N SER A 121 -3.36 -3.60 -4.86
CA SER A 121 -2.89 -4.55 -3.84
C SER A 121 -2.64 -3.96 -2.45
N HIS A 122 -2.48 -2.64 -2.35
CA HIS A 122 -2.24 -1.86 -1.13
C HIS A 122 -2.34 -0.36 -1.44
N ASP A 123 -2.38 0.47 -0.41
CA ASP A 123 -2.53 1.94 -0.50
C ASP A 123 -1.27 2.70 -0.99
N GLY A 124 -0.16 1.98 -1.17
CA GLY A 124 1.07 2.47 -1.81
C GLY A 124 0.87 3.09 -3.20
N ILE A 125 -0.29 2.88 -3.84
CA ILE A 125 -0.68 3.55 -5.08
C ILE A 125 -0.86 5.06 -4.93
N ALA A 126 -1.11 5.56 -3.72
CA ALA A 126 -1.33 6.99 -3.44
C ALA A 126 -0.55 7.53 -2.23
N SER A 127 0.06 6.66 -1.42
CA SER A 127 0.79 7.06 -0.21
C SER A 127 2.24 7.50 -0.50
N PRO A 128 2.91 8.22 0.42
CA PRO A 128 4.31 8.59 0.28
C PRO A 128 5.28 7.46 0.71
N PHE A 129 4.77 6.27 1.03
CA PHE A 129 5.57 5.16 1.56
C PHE A 129 5.89 4.13 0.47
N VAL A 130 7.07 3.50 0.60
CA VAL A 130 7.49 2.38 -0.28
C VAL A 130 7.79 1.14 0.54
N SER A 131 7.38 -0.02 0.03
CA SER A 131 7.72 -1.34 0.57
C SER A 131 8.80 -2.00 -0.30
N ILE A 132 10.06 -1.63 -0.08
CA ILE A 132 11.22 -2.22 -0.76
C ILE A 132 11.97 -3.13 0.21
N ARG A 133 12.37 -4.31 -0.27
CA ARG A 133 13.20 -5.23 0.51
C ARG A 133 14.62 -4.69 0.58
N GLY A 134 15.05 -4.29 1.78
CA GLY A 134 16.39 -3.80 2.06
C GLY A 134 16.72 -3.94 3.55
N ASP A 135 17.69 -3.18 4.03
CA ASP A 135 18.20 -3.30 5.41
C ASP A 135 17.15 -2.95 6.48
N LYS A 136 16.15 -2.12 6.12
CA LYS A 136 15.05 -1.77 7.01
C LYS A 136 13.90 -2.78 6.86
N PRO A 137 13.41 -3.35 7.98
CA PRO A 137 12.31 -4.31 7.93
C PRO A 137 10.94 -3.66 7.71
N TYR A 138 10.86 -2.33 7.59
CA TYR A 138 9.62 -1.55 7.50
C TYR A 138 9.61 -0.58 6.31
N SER A 139 8.43 -0.10 5.94
CA SER A 139 8.23 0.84 4.81
C SER A 139 8.98 2.17 5.01
N ILE A 140 9.60 2.67 3.95
CA ILE A 140 10.42 3.89 3.98
C ILE A 140 9.59 5.08 3.48
N ILE A 141 9.76 6.26 4.12
CA ILE A 141 9.19 7.52 3.63
C ILE A 141 9.93 7.93 2.35
N ALA A 142 9.18 8.11 1.27
CA ALA A 142 9.65 8.61 -0.02
C ALA A 142 8.95 9.94 -0.33
N THR A 143 8.22 10.03 -1.43
CA THR A 143 7.49 11.23 -1.86
C THR A 143 6.04 10.89 -2.18
N ALA A 144 5.11 11.80 -1.87
CA ALA A 144 3.74 11.67 -2.33
C ALA A 144 3.69 11.77 -3.86
N PRO A 145 2.83 11.00 -4.56
CA PRO A 145 2.68 11.16 -5.99
C PRO A 145 2.10 12.55 -6.29
N LEU A 146 2.71 13.27 -7.22
CA LEU A 146 2.16 14.54 -7.75
C LEU A 146 0.80 14.30 -8.39
N GLY A 147 0.62 13.15 -9.05
CA GLY A 147 -0.66 12.73 -9.58
C GLY A 147 -0.88 11.21 -9.52
N VAL A 148 -2.15 10.82 -9.43
CA VAL A 148 -2.59 9.42 -9.48
C VAL A 148 -3.56 9.26 -10.65
N PHE A 149 -3.23 8.35 -11.57
CA PHE A 149 -3.99 8.14 -12.80
C PHE A 149 -4.48 6.70 -12.89
N VAL A 150 -5.80 6.51 -12.85
CA VAL A 150 -6.42 5.21 -12.69
C VAL A 150 -7.29 4.89 -13.90
N ASP A 151 -7.04 3.73 -14.50
CA ASP A 151 -7.91 3.09 -15.49
C ASP A 151 -8.57 1.85 -14.88
N ILE A 152 -9.85 1.98 -14.52
CA ILE A 152 -10.63 0.92 -13.88
C ILE A 152 -10.77 -0.32 -14.78
N ALA A 153 -10.79 -0.16 -16.11
CA ALA A 153 -10.91 -1.27 -17.04
C ALA A 153 -9.65 -2.16 -17.04
N ILE A 154 -8.48 -1.57 -16.77
CA ILE A 154 -7.23 -2.32 -16.57
C ILE A 154 -7.26 -3.05 -15.21
N LEU A 155 -7.65 -2.35 -14.14
CA LEU A 155 -7.73 -2.91 -12.79
C LEU A 155 -8.71 -4.09 -12.69
N LYS A 156 -9.85 -4.03 -13.39
CA LYS A 156 -10.82 -5.14 -13.49
C LYS A 156 -10.24 -6.41 -14.10
N LYS A 157 -9.19 -6.30 -14.92
CA LYS A 157 -8.49 -7.43 -15.56
C LYS A 157 -7.31 -7.95 -14.72
N ALA A 158 -6.92 -7.25 -13.66
CA ALA A 158 -5.86 -7.71 -12.77
C ALA A 158 -6.27 -8.99 -12.03
N PRO A 159 -5.31 -9.86 -11.64
CA PRO A 159 -5.60 -11.01 -10.80
C PRO A 159 -6.44 -10.64 -9.57
N ARG A 160 -7.59 -11.30 -9.37
CA ARG A 160 -8.51 -11.02 -8.25
C ARG A 160 -7.82 -11.04 -6.88
N ARG A 161 -6.82 -11.90 -6.71
CA ARG A 161 -5.97 -11.98 -5.51
C ARG A 161 -5.34 -10.64 -5.13
N LEU A 162 -4.95 -9.81 -6.11
CA LEU A 162 -4.37 -8.49 -5.83
C LEU A 162 -5.42 -7.53 -5.28
N LEU A 163 -6.63 -7.49 -5.84
CA LEU A 163 -7.72 -6.67 -5.29
C LEU A 163 -8.12 -7.12 -3.87
N ALA A 164 -8.18 -8.45 -3.66
CA ALA A 164 -8.43 -9.03 -2.35
C ALA A 164 -7.35 -8.65 -1.33
N SER A 165 -6.07 -8.66 -1.74
CA SER A 165 -4.96 -8.12 -0.94
C SER A 165 -5.18 -6.65 -0.58
N GLY A 166 -5.61 -5.80 -1.53
CA GLY A 166 -5.93 -4.40 -1.23
C GLY A 166 -7.01 -4.24 -0.17
N CYS A 167 -8.04 -5.08 -0.21
CA CYS A 167 -9.06 -5.10 0.84
C CYS A 167 -8.50 -5.54 2.21
N GLY A 168 -7.55 -6.49 2.20
CA GLY A 168 -6.81 -6.89 3.41
C GLY A 168 -6.01 -5.74 4.01
N ASP A 169 -5.33 -4.97 3.15
CA ASP A 169 -4.64 -3.75 3.55
C ASP A 169 -5.61 -2.69 4.10
N LEU A 170 -6.81 -2.53 3.53
CA LEU A 170 -7.83 -1.62 4.06
C LEU A 170 -8.32 -2.03 5.46
N MET A 171 -8.39 -3.33 5.78
CA MET A 171 -8.81 -3.76 7.13
C MET A 171 -7.82 -3.37 8.22
N ALA A 172 -6.55 -3.22 7.86
CA ALA A 172 -5.53 -2.78 8.80
C ALA A 172 -5.81 -1.40 9.40
N LYS A 173 -6.61 -0.57 8.73
CA LYS A 173 -6.91 0.80 9.17
C LYS A 173 -7.76 0.78 10.45
N VAL A 174 -8.58 -0.26 10.64
CA VAL A 174 -9.38 -0.49 11.85
C VAL A 174 -8.49 -0.61 13.09
N THR A 175 -7.36 -1.32 12.97
CA THR A 175 -6.43 -1.54 14.09
C THR A 175 -5.36 -0.46 14.18
N ALA A 176 -4.91 0.09 13.05
CA ALA A 176 -3.91 1.14 12.99
C ALA A 176 -4.38 2.44 13.66
N VAL A 177 -5.61 2.88 13.35
CA VAL A 177 -6.18 4.08 13.98
C VAL A 177 -6.34 3.86 15.49
N ARG A 178 -6.78 2.67 15.91
CA ARG A 178 -6.90 2.33 17.32
C ARG A 178 -5.54 2.33 18.04
N ASP A 179 -4.49 1.84 17.40
CA ASP A 179 -3.12 1.92 17.94
C ASP A 179 -2.61 3.37 18.01
N TRP A 180 -3.03 4.23 17.09
CA TRP A 180 -2.68 5.64 17.12
C TRP A 180 -3.38 6.39 18.26
N GLU A 181 -4.65 6.09 18.52
CA GLU A 181 -5.37 6.56 19.71
C GLU A 181 -4.68 6.08 20.99
N LEU A 182 -4.30 4.80 21.06
CA LEU A 182 -3.55 4.26 22.20
C LEU A 182 -2.23 5.00 22.41
N ALA A 183 -1.51 5.32 21.34
CA ALA A 183 -0.28 6.10 21.44
C ALA A 183 -0.54 7.51 21.98
N ARG A 184 -1.53 8.23 21.43
CA ARG A 184 -1.95 9.54 21.94
C ARG A 184 -2.21 9.50 23.45
N ASP A 185 -3.02 8.53 23.88
CA ASP A 185 -3.51 8.46 25.26
C ASP A 185 -2.43 8.03 26.26
N ASN A 186 -1.39 7.30 25.83
CA ASN A 186 -0.36 6.73 26.71
C ASN A 186 1.00 7.43 26.62
N THR A 187 1.31 8.09 25.51
CA THR A 187 2.62 8.74 25.29
C THR A 187 2.51 10.21 24.93
N GLY A 188 1.29 10.73 24.71
CA GLY A 188 1.09 12.10 24.23
C GLY A 188 1.46 12.29 22.75
N GLU A 189 1.59 11.21 21.98
CA GLU A 189 1.87 11.30 20.55
C GLU A 189 0.80 12.12 19.82
N TYR A 190 1.23 12.95 18.88
CA TYR A 190 0.31 13.73 18.03
C TYR A 190 -0.69 12.81 17.33
N PHE A 191 -1.97 13.16 17.40
CA PHE A 191 -3.06 12.45 16.73
C PHE A 191 -3.79 13.37 15.75
N GLY A 192 -3.61 13.11 14.46
CA GLY A 192 -4.27 13.84 13.40
C GLY A 192 -5.67 13.31 13.15
N THR A 193 -6.67 13.82 13.89
CA THR A 193 -8.07 13.36 13.82
C THR A 193 -8.64 13.30 12.41
N TYR A 194 -8.34 14.30 11.56
CA TYR A 194 -8.78 14.29 10.15
C TYR A 194 -8.21 13.10 9.37
N ALA A 195 -6.91 12.84 9.48
CA ALA A 195 -6.27 11.71 8.83
C ALA A 195 -6.80 10.36 9.37
N ALA A 196 -6.97 10.25 10.69
CA ALA A 196 -7.53 9.06 11.33
C ALA A 196 -8.96 8.76 10.86
N ASN A 197 -9.81 9.79 10.76
CA ASN A 197 -11.18 9.65 10.28
C ASN A 197 -11.24 9.27 8.79
N LEU A 198 -10.39 9.88 7.95
CA LEU A 198 -10.32 9.54 6.53
C LEU A 198 -9.90 8.07 6.32
N ALA A 199 -8.87 7.60 7.03
CA ALA A 199 -8.45 6.21 6.97
C ALA A 199 -9.52 5.25 7.50
N SER A 200 -10.16 5.57 8.62
CA SER A 200 -11.26 4.76 9.18
C SER A 200 -12.45 4.66 8.21
N MET A 201 -12.79 5.76 7.55
CA MET A 201 -13.86 5.79 6.54
C MET A 201 -13.55 4.88 5.36
N SER A 202 -12.31 4.86 4.89
CA SER A 202 -11.88 3.97 3.79
C SER A 202 -12.14 2.49 4.08
N ALA A 203 -11.85 2.04 5.32
CA ALA A 203 -12.14 0.69 5.76
C ALA A 203 -13.65 0.45 5.92
N LYS A 204 -14.36 1.42 6.52
CA LYS A 204 -15.80 1.33 6.80
C LYS A 204 -16.62 1.15 5.53
N ILE A 205 -16.35 1.93 4.48
CA ILE A 205 -17.06 1.84 3.20
C ILE A 205 -16.95 0.42 2.61
N VAL A 206 -15.75 -0.16 2.61
CA VAL A 206 -15.53 -1.52 2.10
C VAL A 206 -16.20 -2.58 2.99
N ILE A 207 -16.16 -2.41 4.31
CA ILE A 207 -16.84 -3.34 5.24
C ILE A 207 -18.35 -3.34 5.00
N ASP A 208 -18.96 -2.16 4.93
CA ASP A 208 -20.41 -2.00 4.86
C ASP A 208 -20.97 -2.52 3.52
N ASN A 209 -20.21 -2.41 2.42
CA ASN A 209 -20.58 -2.92 1.09
C ASN A 209 -20.07 -4.34 0.79
N SER A 210 -19.28 -4.94 1.68
CA SER A 210 -18.54 -6.19 1.38
C SER A 210 -19.42 -7.37 0.96
N LYS A 211 -20.68 -7.44 1.39
CA LYS A 211 -21.58 -8.55 1.02
C LYS A 211 -21.78 -8.63 -0.50
N ASP A 212 -21.87 -7.49 -1.17
CA ASP A 212 -22.15 -7.40 -2.60
C ASP A 212 -20.90 -7.77 -3.43
N PHE A 213 -19.71 -7.57 -2.85
CA PHE A 213 -18.43 -7.87 -3.49
C PHE A 213 -18.18 -9.36 -3.71
N ARG A 214 -18.91 -10.26 -3.05
CA ARG A 214 -18.77 -11.72 -3.25
C ARG A 214 -18.99 -12.14 -4.70
N LYS A 215 -19.95 -11.52 -5.37
CA LYS A 215 -20.31 -11.83 -6.75
C LYS A 215 -19.52 -10.96 -7.72
N ASN A 216 -19.51 -9.66 -7.45
CA ASN A 216 -18.86 -8.67 -8.30
C ASN A 216 -18.28 -7.54 -7.45
N PRO A 217 -16.98 -7.57 -7.11
CA PRO A 217 -16.33 -6.50 -6.38
C PRO A 217 -16.47 -5.16 -7.11
N ASP A 218 -16.87 -4.11 -6.40
CA ASP A 218 -16.79 -2.75 -6.91
C ASP A 218 -15.34 -2.28 -6.88
N VAL A 219 -14.64 -2.54 -8.00
CA VAL A 219 -13.23 -2.19 -8.17
C VAL A 219 -13.01 -0.69 -7.99
N ARG A 220 -13.95 0.16 -8.42
CA ARG A 220 -13.81 1.61 -8.31
C ARG A 220 -13.83 2.02 -6.84
N MET A 221 -14.83 1.56 -6.08
CA MET A 221 -14.95 1.86 -4.66
C MET A 221 -13.72 1.40 -3.87
N ILE A 222 -13.20 0.19 -4.14
CA ILE A 222 -12.00 -0.33 -3.47
C ILE A 222 -10.77 0.53 -3.79
N VAL A 223 -10.61 0.95 -5.05
CA VAL A 223 -9.49 1.81 -5.47
C VAL A 223 -9.60 3.19 -4.83
N GLU A 224 -10.78 3.80 -4.83
CA GLU A 224 -11.03 5.08 -4.16
C GLU A 224 -10.71 4.99 -2.66
N ALA A 225 -11.13 3.92 -1.98
CA ALA A 225 -10.80 3.68 -0.58
C ALA A 225 -9.28 3.56 -0.35
N LEU A 226 -8.55 2.83 -1.19
CA LEU A 226 -7.08 2.73 -1.10
C LEU A 226 -6.39 4.08 -1.35
N ILE A 227 -6.89 4.88 -2.29
CA ILE A 227 -6.39 6.23 -2.54
C ILE A 227 -6.64 7.13 -1.33
N SER A 228 -7.84 7.11 -0.76
CA SER A 228 -8.19 7.86 0.46
C SER A 228 -7.30 7.46 1.64
N SER A 229 -6.98 6.18 1.79
CA SER A 229 -6.00 5.70 2.77
C SER A 229 -4.62 6.31 2.54
N GLY A 230 -4.10 6.28 1.30
CA GLY A 230 -2.82 6.90 0.97
C GLY A 230 -2.78 8.40 1.25
N VAL A 231 -3.86 9.11 0.93
CA VAL A 231 -4.04 10.55 1.22
C VAL A 231 -4.11 10.82 2.72
N ALA A 232 -4.74 9.94 3.51
CA ALA A 232 -4.72 10.07 4.97
C ALA A 232 -3.30 10.04 5.53
N ALA A 233 -2.44 9.17 4.99
CA ALA A 233 -1.03 9.10 5.38
C ALA A 233 -0.25 10.37 4.98
N CYS A 234 -0.58 10.98 3.84
CA CYS A 234 -0.07 12.29 3.44
C CYS A 234 -0.46 13.40 4.41
N ILE A 235 -1.74 13.49 4.81
CA ILE A 235 -2.25 14.48 5.77
C ILE A 235 -1.57 14.31 7.13
N ALA A 236 -1.37 13.07 7.58
CA ALA A 236 -0.74 12.79 8.86
C ALA A 236 0.78 13.06 8.88
N GLY A 237 1.42 13.24 7.71
CA GLY A 237 2.88 13.25 7.59
C GLY A 237 3.55 11.96 8.11
N SER A 238 2.78 10.88 8.24
CA SER A 238 3.22 9.61 8.83
C SER A 238 2.31 8.47 8.38
N SER A 239 2.78 7.23 8.53
CA SER A 239 1.96 6.05 8.20
C SER A 239 0.95 5.70 9.30
N ARG A 240 0.92 6.43 10.43
CA ARG A 240 0.06 6.11 11.60
C ARG A 240 -1.41 5.82 11.26
N PRO A 241 -2.12 6.61 10.42
CA PRO A 241 -3.51 6.32 10.10
C PRO A 241 -3.72 4.98 9.37
N CYS A 242 -2.67 4.45 8.73
CA CYS A 242 -2.77 3.30 7.84
C CYS A 242 -1.99 2.08 8.35
N SER A 243 -1.11 2.25 9.34
CA SER A 243 -0.12 1.26 9.79
C SER A 243 0.11 1.33 11.31
N GLY A 244 -0.33 0.28 12.00
CA GLY A 244 -0.13 -0.01 13.41
C GLY A 244 0.56 -1.36 13.64
N ALA A 245 0.18 -2.07 14.70
CA ALA A 245 0.75 -3.37 15.07
C ALA A 245 0.52 -4.45 14.01
N GLU A 246 -0.56 -4.38 13.23
CA GLU A 246 -0.84 -5.35 12.17
C GLU A 246 0.17 -5.26 11.02
N HIS A 247 0.62 -4.04 10.71
CA HIS A 247 1.72 -3.84 9.75
C HIS A 247 3.06 -4.26 10.34
N LEU A 248 3.31 -4.01 11.63
CA LEU A 248 4.51 -4.52 12.30
C LEU A 248 4.59 -6.05 12.24
N PHE A 249 3.45 -6.73 12.42
CA PHE A 249 3.36 -8.18 12.18
C PHE A 249 3.68 -8.55 10.73
N SER A 250 3.09 -7.87 9.73
CA SER A 250 3.40 -8.13 8.32
C SER A 250 4.90 -7.95 8.02
N HIS A 251 5.50 -6.89 8.55
CA HIS A 251 6.92 -6.58 8.41
C HIS A 251 7.81 -7.64 9.08
N ALA A 252 7.41 -8.13 10.25
CA ALA A 252 8.10 -9.22 10.94
C ALA A 252 8.07 -10.53 10.14
N VAL A 253 6.94 -10.84 9.50
CA VAL A 253 6.85 -11.98 8.58
C VAL A 253 7.82 -11.80 7.41
N ASP A 254 7.86 -10.62 6.78
CA ASP A 254 8.80 -10.35 5.68
C ASP A 254 10.27 -10.42 6.12
N HIS A 255 10.58 -10.02 7.35
CA HIS A 255 11.92 -10.10 7.91
C HIS A 255 12.35 -11.54 8.20
N LEU A 256 11.46 -12.36 8.77
CA LEU A 256 11.75 -13.75 9.12
C LEU A 256 11.71 -14.71 7.93
N LYS A 257 10.75 -14.52 7.02
CA LYS A 257 10.54 -15.40 5.85
C LYS A 257 10.05 -14.57 4.65
N PRO A 258 10.97 -13.94 3.90
CA PRO A 258 10.61 -13.15 2.72
C PRO A 258 9.82 -13.98 1.69
N GLY A 259 8.77 -13.38 1.12
CA GLY A 259 8.01 -14.00 0.03
C GLY A 259 6.75 -14.76 0.46
N VAL A 260 6.46 -14.81 1.77
CA VAL A 260 5.19 -15.32 2.28
C VAL A 260 4.09 -14.31 2.05
N GLY A 261 3.04 -14.73 1.33
CA GLY A 261 1.85 -13.94 1.05
C GLY A 261 2.09 -12.60 0.33
N LEU A 262 0.99 -11.94 -0.04
CA LEU A 262 1.01 -10.53 -0.43
C LEU A 262 0.98 -9.65 0.83
N HIS A 263 1.42 -8.40 0.69
CA HIS A 263 1.44 -7.42 1.79
C HIS A 263 0.07 -7.29 2.46
N GLY A 264 -0.98 -6.99 1.70
CA GLY A 264 -2.32 -6.81 2.25
C GLY A 264 -2.95 -8.08 2.80
N GLU A 265 -2.53 -9.27 2.33
CA GLU A 265 -2.95 -10.55 2.93
C GLU A 265 -2.39 -10.71 4.35
N LYS A 266 -1.11 -10.39 4.55
CA LYS A 266 -0.48 -10.38 5.88
C LYS A 266 -1.06 -9.31 6.78
N CYS A 267 -1.27 -8.09 6.26
CA CYS A 267 -1.91 -7.01 7.01
C CYS A 267 -3.34 -7.38 7.43
N GLY A 268 -4.11 -8.04 6.55
CA GLY A 268 -5.45 -8.54 6.88
C GLY A 268 -5.45 -9.59 7.99
N ILE A 269 -4.54 -10.57 7.93
CA ILE A 269 -4.36 -11.56 9.01
C ILE A 269 -3.91 -10.89 10.31
N GLY A 270 -2.94 -9.97 10.22
CA GLY A 270 -2.49 -9.16 11.35
C GLY A 270 -3.65 -8.38 11.97
N ALA A 271 -4.52 -7.77 11.17
CA ALA A 271 -5.65 -7.00 11.65
C ALA A 271 -6.64 -7.85 12.45
N ILE A 272 -6.85 -9.12 12.07
CA ILE A 272 -7.66 -10.07 12.86
C ILE A 272 -7.06 -10.26 14.27
N LEU A 273 -5.76 -10.57 14.32
CA LEU A 273 -5.03 -10.85 15.57
C LEU A 273 -5.00 -9.61 16.47
N ILE A 274 -4.66 -8.46 15.92
CA ILE A 274 -4.53 -7.19 16.64
C ILE A 274 -5.89 -6.67 17.09
N ALA A 275 -6.94 -6.77 16.27
CA ALA A 275 -8.29 -6.38 16.67
C ALA A 275 -8.75 -7.17 17.90
N LYS A 276 -8.44 -8.48 17.98
CA LYS A 276 -8.74 -9.28 19.17
C LYS A 276 -8.00 -8.78 20.41
N LEU A 277 -6.71 -8.44 20.29
CA LEU A 277 -5.92 -7.88 21.41
C LEU A 277 -6.43 -6.51 21.87
N GLN A 278 -6.93 -5.70 20.94
CA GLN A 278 -7.51 -4.38 21.22
C GLN A 278 -8.96 -4.44 21.72
N GLY A 279 -9.56 -5.63 21.81
CA GLY A 279 -10.97 -5.80 22.21
C GLY A 279 -11.99 -5.39 21.13
N GLN A 280 -11.56 -5.24 19.88
CA GLN A 280 -12.43 -4.88 18.75
C GLN A 280 -13.14 -6.11 18.15
N ASP A 281 -14.16 -5.87 17.31
CA ASP A 281 -14.88 -6.93 16.58
C ASP A 281 -14.05 -7.47 15.38
N TRP A 282 -13.08 -8.33 15.70
CA TRP A 282 -12.25 -9.04 14.73
C TRP A 282 -13.06 -9.99 13.83
N LYS A 283 -14.27 -10.42 14.23
CA LYS A 283 -15.14 -11.26 13.39
C LYS A 283 -15.70 -10.47 12.21
N LYS A 284 -15.93 -9.16 12.37
CA LYS A 284 -16.30 -8.26 11.27
C LYS A 284 -15.21 -8.22 10.19
N ILE A 285 -13.93 -8.17 10.61
CA ILE A 285 -12.77 -8.23 9.71
C ILE A 285 -12.76 -9.55 8.94
N ILE A 286 -12.88 -10.69 9.62
CA ILE A 286 -12.94 -12.02 8.95
C ILE A 286 -14.08 -12.08 7.93
N LYS A 287 -15.26 -11.60 8.30
CA LYS A 287 -16.43 -11.61 7.41
C LYS A 287 -16.17 -10.78 6.15
N MET A 288 -15.58 -9.59 6.30
CA MET A 288 -15.20 -8.74 5.16
C MET A 288 -14.20 -9.47 4.26
N LEU A 289 -13.08 -9.96 4.82
CA LEU A 289 -12.02 -10.64 4.07
C LEU A 289 -12.55 -11.84 3.29
N LYS A 290 -13.39 -12.69 3.92
CA LYS A 290 -14.05 -13.80 3.23
C LYS A 290 -14.95 -13.35 2.09
N ASN A 291 -15.67 -12.23 2.26
CA ASN A 291 -16.56 -11.73 1.21
C ASN A 291 -15.80 -11.30 -0.06
N VAL A 292 -14.57 -10.81 0.08
CA VAL A 292 -13.72 -10.36 -1.03
C VAL A 292 -12.74 -11.44 -1.51
N GLY A 293 -12.80 -12.65 -0.94
CA GLY A 293 -11.89 -13.75 -1.26
C GLY A 293 -10.46 -13.55 -0.75
N ALA A 294 -10.26 -12.70 0.25
CA ALA A 294 -8.97 -12.53 0.92
C ALA A 294 -8.76 -13.63 1.97
N PRO A 295 -7.50 -14.05 2.19
CA PRO A 295 -7.19 -15.08 3.17
C PRO A 295 -7.48 -14.59 4.59
N THR A 296 -7.89 -15.53 5.44
CA THR A 296 -8.14 -15.31 6.87
C THR A 296 -7.30 -16.22 7.76
N LYS A 297 -6.59 -17.19 7.16
CA LYS A 297 -5.75 -18.17 7.85
C LYS A 297 -4.32 -18.11 7.36
N ALA A 298 -3.37 -18.40 8.26
CA ALA A 298 -1.94 -18.41 7.95
C ALA A 298 -1.60 -19.39 6.80
N LYS A 299 -2.20 -20.58 6.82
CA LYS A 299 -1.95 -21.61 5.80
C LYS A 299 -2.37 -21.21 4.38
N GLU A 300 -3.35 -20.31 4.22
CA GLU A 300 -3.83 -19.85 2.90
C GLU A 300 -2.76 -19.03 2.15
N ILE A 301 -1.79 -18.48 2.87
CA ILE A 301 -0.66 -17.72 2.31
C ILE A 301 0.69 -18.43 2.44
N GLY A 302 0.70 -19.68 2.93
CA GLY A 302 1.92 -20.42 3.21
C GLY A 302 2.71 -19.90 4.41
N LEU A 303 2.04 -19.28 5.39
CA LEU A 303 2.64 -18.83 6.63
C LEU A 303 2.60 -19.95 7.67
N ASP A 304 3.78 -20.45 8.06
CA ASP A 304 3.93 -21.47 9.09
C ASP A 304 3.61 -20.91 10.47
N HIS A 305 3.08 -21.75 11.36
CA HIS A 305 2.67 -21.33 12.70
C HIS A 305 3.85 -20.83 13.56
N GLU A 306 5.04 -21.43 13.40
CA GLU A 306 6.27 -20.99 14.09
C GLU A 306 6.67 -19.59 13.67
N ILE A 307 6.66 -19.31 12.35
CA ILE A 307 6.97 -17.98 11.81
C ILE A 307 5.92 -16.97 12.24
N LEU A 308 4.63 -17.34 12.27
CA LEU A 308 3.55 -16.48 12.77
C LEU A 308 3.80 -16.10 14.23
N ALA A 309 4.08 -17.08 15.10
CA ALA A 309 4.29 -16.87 16.52
C ALA A 309 5.51 -15.99 16.80
N ARG A 310 6.62 -16.27 16.09
CA ARG A 310 7.84 -15.47 16.17
C ARG A 310 7.63 -14.06 15.64
N ALA A 311 6.88 -13.90 14.54
CA ALA A 311 6.56 -12.60 13.97
C ALA A 311 5.78 -11.72 14.96
N LEU A 312 4.76 -12.26 15.64
CA LEU A 312 4.03 -11.52 16.69
C LEU A 312 4.92 -11.14 17.87
N THR A 313 5.90 -11.99 18.21
CA THR A 313 6.82 -11.75 19.31
C THR A 313 7.81 -10.61 19.01
N ILE A 314 8.32 -10.52 17.78
CA ILE A 314 9.29 -9.49 17.38
C ILE A 314 8.66 -8.22 16.78
N ALA A 315 7.37 -8.24 16.43
CA ALA A 315 6.72 -7.15 15.69
C ALA A 315 6.97 -5.76 16.33
N GLN A 316 6.79 -5.63 17.65
CA GLN A 316 7.01 -4.37 18.35
C GLN A 316 8.47 -3.89 18.32
N SER A 317 9.45 -4.80 18.28
CA SER A 317 10.87 -4.43 18.28
C SER A 317 11.35 -3.91 16.92
N LEU A 318 10.58 -4.10 15.84
CA LEU A 318 10.92 -3.54 14.53
C LEU A 318 10.80 -2.01 14.48
N ARG A 319 9.95 -1.44 15.34
CA ARG A 319 9.78 0.01 15.55
C ARG A 319 9.52 0.31 17.02
N PRO A 320 10.56 0.24 17.89
CA PRO A 320 10.42 0.40 19.33
C PRO A 320 9.81 1.76 19.73
N GLU A 321 10.01 2.79 18.91
CA GLU A 321 9.49 4.14 19.11
C GLU A 321 7.97 4.25 18.87
N ARG A 322 7.38 3.29 18.15
CA ARG A 322 5.97 3.30 17.79
C ARG A 322 5.14 2.57 18.84
N TYR A 323 4.46 3.32 19.70
CA TYR A 323 3.56 2.75 20.70
C TYR A 323 2.32 2.12 20.05
N THR A 324 2.04 0.86 20.38
CA THR A 324 0.89 0.08 19.88
C THR A 324 0.32 -0.81 21.00
N ILE A 325 -0.74 -1.58 20.72
CA ILE A 325 -1.22 -2.59 21.66
C ILE A 325 -0.15 -3.63 22.04
N LEU A 326 0.80 -3.92 21.14
CA LEU A 326 1.91 -4.84 21.42
C LEU A 326 2.92 -4.24 22.40
N SER A 327 2.92 -2.92 22.62
CA SER A 327 3.71 -2.30 23.69
C SER A 327 3.17 -2.63 25.08
N LYS A 328 1.86 -2.92 25.20
CA LYS A 328 1.20 -3.25 26.48
C LYS A 328 1.24 -4.74 26.83
N ILE A 329 1.55 -5.59 25.84
CA ILE A 329 1.43 -7.04 25.97
C ILE A 329 2.81 -7.65 25.85
N LYS A 330 3.26 -8.33 26.92
CA LYS A 330 4.43 -9.20 26.84
C LYS A 330 4.07 -10.46 26.05
N MET A 331 4.24 -10.37 24.73
CA MET A 331 4.00 -11.43 23.76
C MET A 331 5.12 -12.46 23.82
N ASN A 332 4.76 -13.75 23.82
CA ASN A 332 5.67 -14.87 23.63
C ASN A 332 5.01 -15.87 22.67
N GLU A 333 5.75 -16.88 22.22
CA GLU A 333 5.25 -17.80 21.20
C GLU A 333 4.01 -18.56 21.63
N VAL A 334 3.91 -18.96 22.92
CA VAL A 334 2.73 -19.65 23.47
C VAL A 334 1.47 -18.77 23.34
N LYS A 335 1.53 -17.53 23.84
CA LYS A 335 0.42 -16.57 23.74
C LYS A 335 0.08 -16.24 22.29
N ALA A 336 1.08 -16.16 21.42
CA ALA A 336 0.88 -15.88 20.01
C ALA A 336 0.11 -17.02 19.31
N ILE A 337 0.45 -18.28 19.61
CA ILE A 337 -0.27 -19.45 19.11
C ILE A 337 -1.68 -19.52 19.68
N GLU A 338 -1.86 -19.28 20.98
CA GLU A 338 -3.19 -19.24 21.61
C GLU A 338 -4.09 -18.15 20.99
N LEU A 339 -3.55 -16.95 20.77
CA LEU A 339 -4.25 -15.86 20.10
C LEU A 339 -4.68 -16.27 18.69
N ALA A 340 -3.77 -16.85 17.91
CA ALA A 340 -4.04 -17.24 16.54
C ALA A 340 -5.06 -18.38 16.42
N LYS A 341 -5.03 -19.35 17.35
CA LYS A 341 -6.07 -20.38 17.47
C LYS A 341 -7.43 -19.79 17.88
N SER A 342 -7.45 -18.89 18.87
CA SER A 342 -8.69 -18.27 19.37
C SER A 342 -9.42 -17.41 18.33
N THR A 343 -8.69 -16.92 17.34
CA THR A 343 -9.21 -16.13 16.21
C THR A 343 -9.47 -16.96 14.95
N GLY A 344 -9.13 -18.25 14.97
CA GLY A 344 -9.25 -19.14 13.81
C GLY A 344 -8.27 -18.84 12.66
N VAL A 345 -7.22 -18.05 12.94
CA VAL A 345 -6.11 -17.77 12.01
C VAL A 345 -5.21 -19.00 11.86
N LEU A 346 -5.02 -19.76 12.94
CA LEU A 346 -4.40 -21.10 12.93
C LEU A 346 -5.44 -22.21 13.00
#